data_AF-A0A517D8L9-F1
#
_entry.id   AF-A0A517D8L9-F1
#
_cell.length_a   1.000
_cell.length_b   1.000
_cell.length_c   1.000
_cell.angle_alpha   90.00
_cell.angle_beta   90.00
_cell.angle_gamma   90.00
#
_symmetry.space_group_name_H-M   'P 1'
#
loop_
_entity.id
_entity.type
_entity.pdbx_description
1 polymer ?
#
loop_
_entity_poly.entity_id
_entity_poly.type
_entity_poly.pdbx_seq_one_letter_code
_entity_poly.pdbx_strand_id
1 'polypeptide(L)'
;MIKDYFAATYDDDDYRLYMSEIVKSRFKKAWQNASDDPEIAARYAQDGINLVKLFDFHHALIDTLTDEELHDVDYYACNFVARIEGQTGDDLVSLWERGWHDEAISYYKNPYKFDRSKYFAN
;
A
#
# COMPACT_ATOMS: atom_id res chain seq x y z
N MET A 1 -11.68 16.93 -10.76
CA MET A 1 -11.59 17.85 -9.60
C MET A 1 -10.79 17.10 -8.53
N ILE A 2 -9.51 16.95 -8.82
CA ILE A 2 -8.58 16.02 -8.15
C ILE A 2 -7.63 16.79 -7.21
N LYS A 3 -7.48 18.10 -7.45
CA LYS A 3 -6.83 19.07 -6.56
C LYS A 3 -7.38 19.04 -5.13
N ASP A 4 -8.66 18.69 -4.95
CA ASP A 4 -9.31 18.82 -3.64
C ASP A 4 -9.04 17.66 -2.67
N TYR A 5 -8.63 16.47 -3.15
CA TYR A 5 -8.41 15.31 -2.26
C TYR A 5 -7.11 15.42 -1.44
N PHE A 6 -6.05 16.01 -2.00
CA PHE A 6 -4.77 16.20 -1.28
C PHE A 6 -4.50 17.64 -0.84
N ALA A 7 -4.97 18.66 -1.57
CA ALA A 7 -4.56 20.04 -1.31
C ALA A 7 -5.47 20.82 -0.34
N ALA A 8 -6.62 20.26 0.07
CA ALA A 8 -7.57 20.97 0.94
C ALA A 8 -8.08 20.16 2.15
N THR A 9 -8.03 18.81 2.12
CA THR A 9 -8.65 17.96 3.16
C THR A 9 -7.92 16.62 3.40
N TYR A 10 -6.59 16.55 3.31
CA TYR A 10 -5.89 15.39 3.86
C TYR A 10 -5.98 15.48 5.39
N ASP A 11 -7.03 14.90 5.93
CA ASP A 11 -7.21 14.69 7.35
C ASP A 11 -6.75 13.28 7.69
N ASP A 12 -5.75 13.20 8.57
CA ASP A 12 -5.18 11.94 9.07
C ASP A 12 -6.28 11.03 9.63
N ASP A 13 -7.31 11.60 10.26
CA ASP A 13 -8.42 10.85 10.84
C ASP A 13 -9.31 10.22 9.75
N ASP A 14 -9.65 10.97 8.70
CA ASP A 14 -10.40 10.44 7.55
C ASP A 14 -9.61 9.37 6.79
N TYR A 15 -8.29 9.56 6.64
CA TYR A 15 -7.41 8.56 6.03
C TYR A 15 -7.33 7.27 6.87
N ARG A 16 -7.16 7.40 8.19
CA ARG A 16 -7.19 6.26 9.13
C ARG A 16 -8.51 5.52 9.07
N LEU A 17 -9.63 6.24 9.02
CA LEU A 17 -10.97 5.66 8.92
C LEU A 17 -11.14 4.87 7.62
N TYR A 18 -10.77 5.49 6.49
CA TYR A 18 -10.80 4.84 5.17
C TYR A 18 -9.96 3.56 5.14
N MET A 19 -8.71 3.62 5.62
CA MET A 19 -7.84 2.46 5.69
C MET A 19 -8.38 1.37 6.60
N SER A 20 -8.94 1.73 7.76
CA SER A 20 -9.60 0.78 8.68
C SER A 20 -10.73 0.02 7.98
N GLU A 21 -11.58 0.69 7.20
CA GLU A 21 -12.68 0.01 6.47
C GLU A 21 -12.17 -0.94 5.39
N ILE A 22 -11.07 -0.60 4.71
CA ILE A 22 -10.44 -1.49 3.73
C ILE A 22 -9.81 -2.71 4.40
N VAL A 23 -9.08 -2.51 5.49
CA VAL A 23 -8.47 -3.60 6.27
C VAL A 23 -9.57 -4.56 6.77
N LYS A 24 -10.67 -4.03 7.34
CA LYS A 24 -11.83 -4.84 7.75
C LYS A 24 -12.42 -5.60 6.57
N SER A 25 -12.55 -4.97 5.41
CA SER A 25 -13.05 -5.61 4.19
C SER A 25 -12.17 -6.78 3.76
N ARG A 26 -10.84 -6.66 3.83
CA ARG A 26 -9.89 -7.74 3.51
C ARG A 26 -10.03 -8.92 4.48
N PHE A 27 -10.08 -8.68 5.78
CA PHE A 27 -10.31 -9.76 6.76
C PHE A 27 -11.69 -10.40 6.63
N LYS A 28 -12.73 -9.64 6.26
CA LYS A 28 -14.05 -10.19 5.96
C LYS A 28 -14.00 -11.13 4.75
N LYS A 29 -13.33 -10.74 3.67
CA LYS A 29 -13.12 -11.61 2.50
C LYS A 29 -12.31 -12.86 2.87
N ALA A 30 -11.28 -12.72 3.70
CA ALA A 30 -10.51 -13.86 4.19
C ALA A 30 -11.41 -14.86 4.91
N TRP A 31 -12.23 -14.38 5.86
CA TRP A 31 -13.19 -15.21 6.59
C TRP A 31 -14.20 -15.90 5.66
N GLN A 32 -14.74 -15.17 4.67
CA GLN A 32 -15.71 -15.71 3.71
C GLN A 32 -15.13 -16.83 2.84
N ASN A 33 -13.83 -16.82 2.57
CA ASN A 33 -13.17 -17.83 1.74
C ASN A 33 -12.53 -18.96 2.58
N ALA A 34 -12.49 -18.84 3.91
CA ALA A 34 -11.68 -19.71 4.76
C ALA A 34 -11.98 -21.21 4.63
N SER A 35 -13.24 -21.57 4.35
CA SER A 35 -13.67 -22.96 4.20
C SER A 35 -13.54 -23.49 2.76
N ASP A 36 -13.83 -22.65 1.77
CA ASP A 36 -13.97 -23.06 0.37
C ASP A 36 -12.65 -22.93 -0.41
N ASP A 37 -11.87 -21.89 -0.10
CA ASP A 37 -10.56 -21.63 -0.69
C ASP A 37 -9.63 -21.02 0.37
N PRO A 38 -9.00 -21.86 1.22
CA PRO A 38 -8.10 -21.42 2.28
C PRO A 38 -6.89 -20.64 1.75
N GLU A 39 -6.53 -20.90 0.49
CA GLU A 39 -5.45 -20.25 -0.20
C GLU A 39 -5.81 -18.78 -0.50
N ILE A 40 -6.94 -18.54 -1.17
CA ILE A 40 -7.48 -17.20 -1.38
C ILE A 40 -7.71 -16.48 -0.05
N ALA A 41 -8.21 -17.20 0.97
CA ALA A 41 -8.40 -16.64 2.30
C ALA A 41 -7.09 -16.11 2.92
N ALA A 42 -6.00 -16.88 2.82
CA ALA A 42 -4.69 -16.47 3.31
C ALA A 42 -4.18 -15.22 2.57
N ARG A 43 -4.45 -15.10 1.27
CA ARG A 43 -4.04 -13.93 0.48
C ARG A 43 -4.78 -12.67 0.91
N TYR A 44 -6.10 -12.74 1.08
CA TYR A 44 -6.85 -11.60 1.62
C TYR A 44 -6.41 -11.22 3.04
N ALA A 45 -6.07 -12.19 3.88
CA ALA A 45 -5.55 -11.91 5.22
C ALA A 45 -4.18 -11.21 5.15
N GLN A 46 -3.30 -11.68 4.27
CA GLN A 46 -1.98 -11.08 4.05
C GLN A 46 -2.09 -9.64 3.52
N ASP A 47 -2.97 -9.38 2.55
CA ASP A 47 -3.22 -8.03 2.05
C ASP A 47 -3.67 -7.08 3.17
N GLY A 48 -4.57 -7.57 4.06
CA GLY A 48 -5.01 -6.83 5.24
C GLY A 48 -3.86 -6.50 6.21
N ILE A 49 -2.96 -7.46 6.45
CA ILE A 49 -1.77 -7.26 7.28
C ILE A 49 -0.81 -6.26 6.64
N ASN A 50 -0.56 -6.37 5.33
CA ASN A 50 0.33 -5.47 4.60
C ASN A 50 -0.17 -4.02 4.66
N LEU A 51 -1.48 -3.80 4.50
CA LEU A 51 -2.08 -2.47 4.62
C LEU A 51 -1.90 -1.85 6.02
N VAL A 52 -1.97 -2.66 7.08
CA VAL A 52 -1.71 -2.20 8.44
C VAL A 52 -0.22 -1.84 8.63
N LYS A 53 0.69 -2.66 8.12
CA LYS A 53 2.13 -2.45 8.25
C LYS A 53 2.66 -1.26 7.43
N LEU A 54 2.01 -0.96 6.31
CA LEU A 54 2.40 0.12 5.39
C LEU A 54 1.68 1.44 5.68
N PHE A 55 1.03 1.57 6.83
CA PHE A 55 0.36 2.82 7.21
C PHE A 55 1.36 3.99 7.33
N ASP A 56 2.45 3.79 8.08
CA ASP A 56 3.50 4.79 8.23
C ASP A 56 4.26 5.03 6.92
N PHE A 57 4.39 3.98 6.09
CA PHE A 57 4.95 4.10 4.74
C PHE A 57 4.11 5.05 3.87
N HIS A 58 2.78 5.00 3.93
CA HIS A 58 1.93 5.90 3.15
C HIS A 58 2.14 7.37 3.53
N HIS A 59 2.24 7.67 4.82
CA HIS A 59 2.55 9.02 5.29
C HIS A 59 3.91 9.48 4.78
N ALA A 60 4.95 8.65 4.95
CA ALA A 60 6.28 8.98 4.45
C ALA A 60 6.33 9.14 2.93
N LEU A 61 5.56 8.34 2.18
CA LEU A 61 5.44 8.47 0.73
C LEU A 61 4.90 9.84 0.35
N ILE A 62 3.82 10.31 0.99
CA ILE A 62 3.20 11.62 0.71
C ILE A 62 4.23 12.75 0.83
N ASP A 63 5.07 12.73 1.88
CA ASP A 63 6.11 13.73 2.10
C ASP A 63 7.17 13.78 0.98
N THR A 64 7.30 12.71 0.20
CA THR A 64 8.24 12.64 -0.94
C THR A 64 7.61 12.96 -2.29
N LEU A 65 6.29 13.13 -2.38
CA LEU A 65 5.62 13.41 -3.65
C LEU A 65 5.84 14.87 -4.05
N THR A 66 6.20 15.07 -5.31
CA THR A 66 6.22 16.42 -5.90
C THR A 66 4.78 16.93 -6.11
N ASP A 67 4.62 18.24 -6.26
CA ASP A 67 3.32 18.81 -6.62
C ASP A 67 2.74 18.14 -7.87
N GLU A 68 3.54 17.90 -8.91
CA GLU A 68 3.08 17.21 -10.12
C GLU A 68 2.57 15.79 -9.83
N GLU A 69 3.31 15.02 -9.03
CA GLU A 69 2.94 13.65 -8.61
C GLU A 69 1.67 13.64 -7.74
N LEU A 70 1.47 14.63 -6.86
CA LEU A 70 0.25 14.76 -6.05
C LEU A 70 -1.01 15.04 -6.89
N HIS A 71 -0.84 15.71 -8.03
CA HIS A 71 -1.94 16.05 -8.94
C HIS A 71 -2.26 14.94 -9.94
N ASP A 72 -1.38 13.96 -10.09
CA ASP A 72 -1.60 12.74 -10.86
C ASP A 72 -2.27 11.65 -10.00
N VAL A 73 -3.58 11.80 -9.82
CA VAL A 73 -4.39 10.89 -9.00
C VAL A 73 -4.47 9.48 -9.58
N ASP A 74 -4.34 9.33 -10.90
CA ASP A 74 -4.28 8.01 -11.54
C ASP A 74 -2.97 7.30 -11.19
N TYR A 75 -1.89 8.03 -10.93
CA TYR A 75 -0.58 7.43 -10.66
C TYR A 75 -0.37 7.04 -9.19
N TYR A 76 -0.69 7.91 -8.22
CA TYR A 76 -0.19 7.76 -6.84
C TYR A 76 -1.23 7.40 -5.78
N ALA A 77 -2.38 8.08 -5.77
CA ALA A 77 -3.32 8.03 -4.65
C ALA A 77 -4.44 7.00 -4.80
N CYS A 78 -5.02 6.90 -6.01
CA CYS A 78 -6.09 5.92 -6.26
C CYS A 78 -5.57 4.47 -6.32
N ASN A 79 -4.25 4.28 -6.34
CA ASN A 79 -3.63 2.98 -6.56
C ASN A 79 -2.90 2.41 -5.34
N PHE A 80 -2.82 3.10 -4.19
CA PHE A 80 -2.08 2.59 -3.02
C PHE A 80 -2.60 1.23 -2.54
N VAL A 81 -3.91 1.15 -2.30
CA VAL A 81 -4.56 -0.09 -1.85
C VAL A 81 -4.40 -1.18 -2.90
N ALA A 82 -4.63 -0.86 -4.18
CA ALA A 82 -4.52 -1.81 -5.27
C ALA A 82 -3.07 -2.28 -5.50
N ARG A 83 -2.07 -1.41 -5.25
CA ARG A 83 -0.65 -1.74 -5.37
C ARG A 83 -0.13 -2.54 -4.19
N ILE A 84 -0.74 -2.46 -3.03
CA ILE A 84 -0.33 -3.25 -1.84
C ILE A 84 -0.88 -4.68 -1.90
N GLU A 85 -1.80 -4.98 -2.81
CA GLU A 85 -2.28 -6.35 -2.96
C GLU A 85 -1.21 -7.27 -3.58
N GLY A 86 -1.10 -8.46 -3.00
CA GLY A 86 -0.17 -9.50 -3.45
C GLY A 86 1.30 -9.13 -3.31
N GLN A 87 2.10 -9.55 -4.30
CA GLN A 87 3.56 -9.58 -4.20
C GLN A 87 4.20 -8.19 -3.98
N THR A 88 3.59 -7.14 -4.51
CA THR A 88 4.09 -5.77 -4.35
C THR A 88 3.97 -5.31 -2.89
N GLY A 89 2.87 -5.65 -2.20
CA GLY A 89 2.71 -5.36 -0.77
C GLY A 89 3.72 -6.13 0.07
N ASP A 90 3.92 -7.40 -0.23
CA ASP A 90 4.89 -8.25 0.49
C ASP A 90 6.31 -7.68 0.38
N ASP A 91 6.70 -7.25 -0.81
CA ASP A 91 8.00 -6.62 -1.05
C ASP A 91 8.13 -5.28 -0.34
N LEU A 92 7.11 -4.42 -0.40
CA LEU A 92 7.12 -3.12 0.28
C LEU A 92 7.27 -3.28 1.79
N VAL A 93 6.50 -4.19 2.39
CA VAL A 93 6.61 -4.52 3.83
C VAL A 93 8.03 -4.97 4.14
N SER A 94 8.59 -5.86 3.32
CA SER A 94 9.93 -6.40 3.54
C SER A 94 11.02 -5.31 3.45
N LEU A 95 10.96 -4.40 2.47
CA LEU A 95 11.90 -3.26 2.39
C LEU A 95 11.73 -2.33 3.59
N TRP A 96 10.47 -1.99 3.91
CA TRP A 96 10.15 -1.05 4.98
C TRP A 96 10.60 -1.56 6.35
N GLU A 97 10.25 -2.80 6.71
CA GLU A 97 10.62 -3.39 8.01
C GLU A 97 12.14 -3.62 8.16
N ARG A 98 12.89 -3.68 7.04
CA ARG A 98 14.36 -3.73 7.04
C ARG A 98 15.02 -2.35 7.18
N GLY A 99 14.25 -1.27 7.22
CA GLY A 99 14.76 0.10 7.27
C GLY A 99 15.22 0.64 5.91
N TRP A 100 14.93 -0.04 4.81
CA TRP A 100 15.26 0.38 3.44
C TRP A 100 14.14 1.28 2.89
N HIS A 101 13.90 2.39 3.58
CA HIS A 101 12.75 3.27 3.34
C HIS A 101 12.84 3.98 1.98
N ASP A 102 14.02 4.45 1.60
CA ASP A 102 14.24 5.10 0.30
C ASP A 102 14.00 4.10 -0.85
N GLU A 103 14.45 2.85 -0.68
CA GLU A 103 14.21 1.77 -1.62
C GLU A 103 12.73 1.39 -1.68
N ALA A 104 12.02 1.35 -0.55
CA ALA A 104 10.58 1.10 -0.50
C ALA A 104 9.81 2.18 -1.26
N ILE A 105 10.14 3.46 -1.03
CA ILE A 105 9.53 4.60 -1.74
C ILE A 105 9.86 4.53 -3.23
N SER A 106 11.12 4.28 -3.59
CA SER A 106 11.55 4.13 -4.98
C SER A 106 10.83 2.98 -5.69
N TYR A 107 10.71 1.83 -5.03
CA TYR A 107 9.98 0.67 -5.52
C TYR A 107 8.51 1.00 -5.76
N TYR A 108 7.85 1.65 -4.79
CA TYR A 108 6.46 2.06 -4.95
C TYR A 108 6.28 3.02 -6.11
N LYS A 109 7.14 4.04 -6.23
CA LYS A 109 7.04 5.03 -7.31
C LYS A 109 7.29 4.38 -8.67
N ASN A 110 8.31 3.52 -8.80
CA ASN A 110 8.77 2.99 -10.08
C ASN A 110 9.05 1.47 -10.03
N PRO A 111 8.02 0.62 -9.89
CA PRO A 111 8.22 -0.83 -9.67
C PRO A 111 8.93 -1.52 -10.84
N TYR A 112 8.72 -1.05 -12.08
CA TYR A 112 9.36 -1.61 -13.28
C TYR A 112 10.87 -1.36 -13.36
N LYS A 113 11.37 -0.35 -12.64
CA LYS A 113 12.81 -0.03 -12.60
C LYS A 113 13.50 -0.66 -11.39
N PHE A 114 12.74 -1.32 -10.52
CA PHE A 114 13.25 -1.89 -9.30
C PHE A 114 13.82 -3.29 -9.55
N ASP A 115 15.11 -3.44 -9.28
CA ASP A 115 15.78 -4.72 -9.37
C ASP A 115 15.55 -5.55 -8.09
N ARG A 116 14.46 -6.32 -8.09
CA ARG A 116 14.08 -7.19 -6.97
C ARG A 116 15.17 -8.19 -6.57
N SER A 117 16.02 -8.60 -7.50
CA SER A 117 17.06 -9.61 -7.23
C SER A 117 18.12 -9.11 -6.25
N LYS A 118 18.32 -7.80 -6.15
CA LYS A 118 19.26 -7.20 -5.18
C LYS A 118 18.80 -7.29 -3.73
N TYR A 119 17.49 -7.41 -3.51
CA TYR A 119 16.88 -7.22 -2.18
C TYR A 119 16.19 -8.49 -1.65
N PHE A 120 15.80 -9.40 -2.54
CA PHE A 120 15.00 -10.58 -2.18
C PHE A 120 15.58 -11.90 -2.71
N ALA A 121 16.85 -11.92 -3.13
CA ALA A 121 17.52 -13.19 -3.41
C ALA A 121 17.62 -14.04 -2.13
N ASN A 122 17.17 -15.29 -2.25
CA ASN A 122 17.26 -16.33 -1.22
C ASN A 122 18.69 -16.57 -0.74
#